data_AF-K9F7C2-F1
#
_entry.id   AF-K9F7C2-F1
#
_cell.length_a   1.000
_cell.length_b   1.000
_cell.length_c   1.000
_cell.angle_alpha   90.00
_cell.angle_beta   90.00
_cell.angle_gamma   90.00
#
_symmetry.space_group_name_H-M   'P 1'
#
loop_
_entity.id
_entity.type
_entity.pdbx_description
1 polymer ?
#
loop_
_entity_poly.entity_id
_entity_poly.type
_entity_poly.pdbx_seq_one_letter_code
_entity_poly.pdbx_strand_id
1 'polypeptide(L)'
;MSYAAAAAKGPKQSPEDARAPPVDGIYHDESESTASLIDVDGPHVQTVESDFLKQDVQTTTQAERIEREAEEKEKREEEEKKKKKAKAHKVKSSSIRGNTSNPVFLANAAIATVIGAGLSFGAYKQHTKGNLSWELVGLTAGAVGVFGTVDYFVSKWFLQNKFPPK
;
A
#
# COMPACT_ATOMS: atom_id res chain seq x y z
N MET A 1 12.23 6.58 -24.42
CA MET A 1 11.80 5.95 -25.70
C MET A 1 10.48 5.23 -25.44
N SER A 2 9.45 5.45 -26.26
CA SER A 2 8.13 4.82 -26.05
C SER A 2 8.04 3.49 -26.82
N TYR A 3 7.48 2.46 -26.19
CA TYR A 3 7.25 1.15 -26.81
C TYR A 3 6.42 1.24 -28.10
N ALA A 4 5.45 2.17 -28.13
CA ALA A 4 4.62 2.41 -29.30
C ALA A 4 5.44 2.86 -30.53
N ALA A 5 6.49 3.66 -30.30
CA ALA A 5 7.34 4.16 -31.38
C ALA A 5 8.29 3.08 -31.95
N ALA A 6 8.67 2.09 -31.14
CA ALA A 6 9.47 0.95 -31.59
C ALA A 6 8.62 -0.04 -32.42
N ALA A 7 7.38 -0.32 -31.98
CA ALA A 7 6.46 -1.20 -32.69
C ALA A 7 6.02 -0.65 -34.06
N ALA A 8 5.84 0.67 -34.17
CA ALA A 8 5.46 1.31 -35.43
C ALA A 8 6.55 1.32 -36.51
N LYS A 9 7.80 0.95 -36.16
CA LYS A 9 8.95 0.95 -37.06
C LYS A 9 9.20 -0.41 -37.74
N GLY A 10 8.39 -1.42 -37.42
CA GLY A 10 8.45 -2.75 -38.04
C GLY A 10 7.93 -2.77 -39.48
N PRO A 11 8.20 -3.85 -40.24
CA PRO A 11 7.66 -4.04 -41.57
C PRO A 11 6.12 -4.06 -41.51
N LYS A 12 5.47 -3.34 -42.43
CA LYS A 12 4.01 -3.33 -42.53
C LYS A 12 3.55 -4.68 -43.06
N GLN A 13 2.61 -5.31 -42.35
CA GLN A 13 2.01 -6.59 -42.74
C GLN A 13 1.34 -6.45 -44.11
N SER A 14 1.58 -7.41 -45.00
CA SER A 14 0.93 -7.44 -46.31
C SER A 14 -0.57 -7.72 -46.15
N PRO A 15 -1.43 -7.28 -47.09
CA PRO A 15 -2.87 -7.54 -47.01
C PRO A 15 -3.21 -9.04 -47.03
N GLU A 16 -2.34 -9.88 -47.59
CA GLU A 16 -2.50 -11.34 -47.58
C GLU A 16 -2.18 -11.92 -46.20
N ASP A 17 -1.14 -11.44 -45.53
CA ASP A 17 -0.78 -11.86 -44.17
C ASP A 17 -1.79 -11.39 -43.12
N ALA A 18 -2.52 -10.29 -43.38
CA ALA A 18 -3.57 -9.76 -42.50
C ALA A 18 -4.84 -10.62 -42.51
N ARG A 19 -4.97 -11.54 -43.47
CA ARG A 19 -6.14 -12.40 -43.57
C ARG A 19 -6.03 -13.55 -42.57
N ALA A 20 -7.06 -13.73 -41.76
CA ALA A 20 -7.16 -14.88 -40.88
C ALA A 20 -7.13 -16.20 -41.70
N PRO A 21 -6.48 -17.26 -41.20
CA PRO A 21 -6.56 -18.58 -41.82
C PRO A 21 -8.02 -19.02 -41.97
N PRO A 22 -8.38 -19.72 -43.06
CA PRO A 22 -9.71 -20.31 -43.17
C PRO A 22 -9.91 -21.32 -42.04
N VAL A 23 -11.05 -21.23 -41.35
CA VAL A 23 -11.45 -22.22 -40.33
C VAL A 23 -11.97 -23.47 -41.02
N ASP A 24 -11.61 -24.64 -40.50
CA ASP A 24 -12.15 -25.92 -40.97
C ASP A 24 -13.66 -26.00 -40.72
N GLY A 25 -14.38 -26.61 -41.66
CA GLY A 25 -15.83 -26.83 -41.56
C GLY A 25 -16.15 -27.85 -40.46
N ILE A 26 -17.17 -27.57 -39.66
CA ILE A 26 -17.67 -28.49 -38.64
C ILE A 26 -18.53 -29.56 -39.32
N TYR A 27 -18.21 -30.83 -39.10
CA TYR A 27 -19.03 -31.95 -39.56
C TYR A 27 -20.26 -32.07 -38.64
N HIS A 28 -21.46 -31.87 -39.19
CA HIS A 28 -22.71 -32.09 -38.46
C HIS A 28 -23.20 -33.51 -38.74
N ASP A 29 -23.02 -34.41 -37.77
CA ASP A 29 -23.76 -35.66 -37.71
C ASP A 29 -24.97 -35.45 -36.78
N GLU A 30 -26.14 -35.30 -37.39
CA GLU A 30 -27.40 -34.96 -36.72
C GLU A 30 -28.15 -36.21 -36.18
N SER A 31 -27.46 -37.34 -36.02
CA SER A 31 -28.09 -38.64 -35.80
C SER A 31 -28.17 -39.13 -34.34
N GLU A 32 -27.66 -38.39 -33.35
CA GLU A 32 -27.75 -38.80 -31.94
C GLU A 32 -28.37 -37.69 -31.08
N SER A 33 -29.70 -37.63 -31.10
CA SER A 33 -30.49 -36.75 -30.25
C SER A 33 -30.36 -37.16 -28.78
N THR A 34 -29.46 -36.52 -28.04
CA THR A 34 -29.24 -36.70 -26.59
C THR A 34 -30.37 -36.08 -25.73
N ALA A 35 -31.49 -35.70 -26.34
CA ALA A 35 -32.58 -34.95 -25.71
C ALA A 35 -33.40 -35.77 -24.69
N SER A 36 -33.24 -37.10 -24.65
CA SER A 36 -34.08 -37.99 -23.84
C SER A 36 -33.35 -38.72 -22.70
N LEU A 37 -32.09 -38.40 -22.41
CA LEU A 37 -31.32 -39.03 -21.34
C LEU A 37 -31.08 -38.06 -20.16
N ILE A 38 -32.13 -37.40 -19.71
CA ILE A 38 -32.09 -36.59 -18.50
C ILE A 38 -33.22 -37.08 -17.61
N ASP A 39 -32.90 -38.03 -16.75
CA ASP A 39 -33.71 -38.35 -15.58
C ASP A 39 -33.56 -37.18 -14.59
N VAL A 40 -34.54 -36.27 -14.58
CA VAL A 40 -34.64 -35.15 -13.63
C VAL A 40 -35.61 -35.53 -12.50
N ASP A 41 -35.45 -36.70 -11.90
CA ASP A 41 -36.17 -37.04 -10.67
C ASP A 41 -35.50 -36.35 -9.46
N GLY A 42 -36.04 -35.18 -9.15
CA GLY A 42 -35.84 -34.46 -7.91
C GLY A 42 -36.01 -32.95 -8.08
N PRO A 43 -37.05 -32.32 -7.52
CA PRO A 43 -37.07 -30.87 -7.38
C PRO A 43 -36.02 -30.46 -6.34
N HIS A 44 -34.74 -30.52 -6.69
CA HIS A 44 -33.66 -29.96 -5.87
C HIS A 44 -33.67 -28.44 -6.06
N VAL A 45 -34.68 -27.80 -5.47
CA VAL A 45 -34.75 -26.35 -5.38
C VAL A 45 -33.79 -25.95 -4.28
N GLN A 46 -32.56 -25.60 -4.66
CA GLN A 46 -31.68 -24.87 -3.74
C GLN A 46 -32.27 -23.48 -3.54
N THR A 47 -33.05 -23.31 -2.48
CA THR A 47 -33.54 -22.00 -2.07
C THR A 47 -32.37 -21.22 -1.48
N VAL A 48 -32.05 -20.09 -2.11
CA VAL A 48 -31.11 -19.14 -1.56
C VAL A 48 -31.76 -18.45 -0.36
N GLU A 49 -30.97 -18.18 0.69
CA GLU A 49 -31.44 -17.44 1.86
C GLU A 49 -32.01 -16.08 1.45
N SER A 50 -33.10 -15.65 2.10
CA SER A 50 -33.79 -14.39 1.76
C SER A 50 -32.91 -13.15 1.94
N ASP A 51 -31.86 -13.24 2.75
CA ASP A 51 -30.93 -12.16 3.04
C ASP A 51 -29.66 -12.18 2.19
N PHE A 52 -29.53 -13.09 1.22
CA PHE A 52 -28.37 -13.21 0.34
C PHE A 52 -28.00 -11.89 -0.35
N LEU A 53 -28.99 -11.11 -0.78
CA LEU A 53 -28.76 -9.79 -1.39
C LEU A 53 -28.23 -8.73 -0.40
N LYS A 54 -28.39 -8.95 0.91
CA LYS A 54 -27.91 -8.07 1.97
C LYS A 54 -26.53 -8.47 2.50
N GLN A 55 -26.03 -9.66 2.14
CA GLN A 55 -24.71 -10.11 2.55
C GLN A 55 -23.63 -9.35 1.77
N ASP A 56 -22.60 -8.89 2.47
CA ASP A 56 -21.44 -8.22 1.85
C ASP A 56 -20.59 -9.18 1.00
N VAL A 57 -20.64 -10.49 1.31
CA VAL A 57 -19.90 -11.53 0.60
C VAL A 57 -20.88 -12.63 0.17
N GLN A 58 -21.18 -12.66 -1.11
CA GLN A 58 -22.23 -13.52 -1.67
C GLN A 58 -21.70 -14.84 -2.25
N THR A 59 -20.40 -14.92 -2.51
CA THR A 59 -19.80 -16.13 -3.11
C THR A 59 -18.58 -16.58 -2.32
N THR A 60 -18.34 -17.88 -2.32
CA THR A 60 -17.15 -18.49 -1.70
C THR A 60 -15.86 -17.95 -2.33
N THR A 61 -15.87 -17.69 -3.64
CA THR A 61 -14.74 -17.07 -4.36
C THR A 61 -14.45 -15.64 -3.92
N GLN A 62 -15.47 -14.88 -3.52
CA GLN A 62 -15.28 -13.53 -2.97
C GLN A 62 -14.72 -13.60 -1.54
N ALA A 63 -15.19 -14.55 -0.72
CA ALA A 63 -14.65 -14.78 0.61
C ALA A 63 -13.16 -15.14 0.55
N GLU A 64 -12.79 -16.12 -0.29
CA GLU A 64 -11.39 -16.52 -0.50
C GLU A 64 -10.50 -15.38 -1.00
N ARG A 65 -11.03 -14.47 -1.82
CA ARG A 65 -10.29 -13.29 -2.27
C ARG A 65 -10.02 -12.33 -1.12
N ILE A 66 -11.02 -12.05 -0.29
CA ILE A 66 -10.90 -11.14 0.87
C ILE A 66 -9.89 -11.69 1.88
N GLU A 67 -9.95 -12.99 2.18
CA GLU A 67 -8.99 -13.65 3.08
C GLU A 67 -7.56 -13.55 2.54
N ARG A 68 -7.35 -13.83 1.24
CA ARG A 68 -6.04 -13.71 0.60
C ARG A 68 -5.49 -12.29 0.64
N GLU A 69 -6.32 -11.29 0.35
CA GLU A 69 -5.93 -9.88 0.40
C GLU A 69 -5.61 -9.42 1.83
N ALA A 70 -6.35 -9.92 2.82
CA ALA A 70 -6.08 -9.66 4.23
C ALA A 70 -4.74 -10.28 4.67
N GLU A 71 -4.48 -11.54 4.33
CA GLU A 71 -3.21 -12.20 4.61
C GLU A 71 -2.01 -11.50 3.95
N GLU A 72 -2.14 -11.11 2.69
CA GLU A 72 -1.09 -10.38 1.97
C GLU A 72 -0.82 -9.02 2.61
N LYS A 73 -1.87 -8.33 3.06
CA LYS A 73 -1.74 -7.06 3.78
C LYS A 73 -1.04 -7.25 5.12
N GLU A 74 -1.40 -8.27 5.89
CA GLU A 74 -0.73 -8.59 7.16
C GLU A 74 0.74 -8.95 6.95
N LYS A 75 1.05 -9.81 5.97
CA LYS A 75 2.43 -10.17 5.60
C LYS A 75 3.24 -8.93 5.20
N ARG A 76 2.64 -8.02 4.41
CA ARG A 76 3.29 -6.76 4.03
C ARG A 76 3.52 -5.84 5.22
N GLU A 77 2.56 -5.71 6.12
CA GLU A 77 2.71 -4.93 7.35
C GLU A 77 3.78 -5.51 8.28
N GLU A 78 3.85 -6.84 8.42
CA GLU A 78 4.90 -7.51 9.19
C GLU A 78 6.27 -7.28 8.57
N GLU A 79 6.40 -7.42 7.26
CA GLU A 79 7.65 -7.14 6.56
C GLU A 79 8.07 -5.69 6.74
N GLU A 80 7.14 -4.75 6.63
CA GLU A 80 7.44 -3.34 6.90
C GLU A 80 7.87 -3.12 8.34
N LYS A 81 7.20 -3.75 9.31
CA LYS A 81 7.59 -3.70 10.72
C LYS A 81 8.98 -4.28 10.93
N LYS A 82 9.31 -5.43 10.32
CA LYS A 82 10.64 -6.07 10.37
C LYS A 82 11.70 -5.19 9.71
N LYS A 83 11.44 -4.63 8.53
CA LYS A 83 12.31 -3.69 7.81
C LYS A 83 12.54 -2.40 8.61
N LYS A 84 11.49 -1.83 9.22
CA LYS A 84 11.57 -0.65 10.11
C LYS A 84 12.40 -0.96 11.36
N LYS A 85 12.19 -2.11 12.01
CA LYS A 85 12.99 -2.57 13.17
C LYS A 85 14.46 -2.78 12.80
N ALA A 86 14.76 -3.42 11.67
CA ALA A 86 16.12 -3.64 11.19
C ALA A 86 16.83 -2.31 10.86
N LYS A 87 16.15 -1.39 10.17
CA LYS A 87 16.66 -0.03 9.90
C LYS A 87 16.90 0.74 11.19
N ALA A 88 15.97 0.70 12.14
CA ALA A 88 16.13 1.34 13.44
C ALA A 88 17.32 0.76 14.23
N HIS A 89 17.55 -0.55 14.17
CA HIS A 89 18.69 -1.19 14.83
C HIS A 89 20.02 -0.81 14.15
N LYS A 90 20.07 -0.76 12.82
CA LYS A 90 21.25 -0.34 12.04
C LYS A 90 21.63 1.13 12.27
N VAL A 91 20.64 2.01 12.40
CA VAL A 91 20.84 3.43 12.71
C VAL A 91 21.33 3.61 14.16
N LYS A 92 20.78 2.83 15.11
CA LYS A 92 21.24 2.84 16.52
C LYS A 92 22.67 2.31 16.67
N SER A 93 23.11 1.35 15.85
CA SER A 93 24.40 0.67 16.05
C SER A 93 25.61 1.44 15.51
N SER A 94 25.45 2.34 14.53
CA SER A 94 26.59 2.91 13.80
C SER A 94 26.79 4.42 14.02
N SER A 95 25.74 5.23 14.10
CA SER A 95 25.88 6.69 14.15
C SER A 95 25.48 7.29 15.51
N ILE A 96 24.44 6.74 16.15
CA ILE A 96 23.94 7.30 17.43
C ILE A 96 24.88 6.94 18.59
N ARG A 97 25.39 5.70 18.65
CA ARG A 97 26.24 5.21 19.75
C ARG A 97 27.61 5.90 19.83
N GLY A 98 28.13 6.37 18.69
CA GLY A 98 29.38 7.14 18.64
C GLY A 98 29.22 8.56 19.19
N ASN A 99 28.02 9.14 19.05
CA ASN A 99 27.76 10.54 19.38
C ASN A 99 26.76 10.75 20.54
N THR A 100 26.41 9.70 21.28
CA THR A 100 25.57 9.77 22.50
C THR A 100 26.16 10.61 23.63
N SER A 101 27.46 10.93 23.56
CA SER A 101 28.12 11.86 24.50
C SER A 101 28.05 13.33 24.07
N ASN A 102 27.51 13.61 22.88
CA ASN A 102 27.39 14.97 22.36
C ASN A 102 26.10 15.62 22.89
N PRO A 103 26.20 16.74 23.64
CA PRO A 103 25.05 17.38 24.26
C PRO A 103 24.02 17.90 23.23
N VAL A 104 24.45 18.25 22.02
CA VAL A 104 23.56 18.70 20.94
C VAL A 104 22.59 17.59 20.52
N PHE A 105 23.07 16.35 20.44
CA PHE A 105 22.25 15.20 20.06
C PHE A 105 21.24 14.83 21.15
N LEU A 106 21.66 14.89 22.41
CA LEU A 106 20.78 14.68 23.57
C LEU A 106 19.68 15.75 23.67
N ALA A 107 20.05 17.02 23.49
CA ALA A 107 19.10 18.13 23.53
C ALA A 107 18.07 18.02 22.39
N ASN A 108 18.50 17.76 21.15
CA ASN A 108 17.58 17.62 20.02
C ASN A 108 16.67 16.40 20.17
N ALA A 109 17.18 15.29 20.72
CA ALA A 109 16.37 14.12 21.03
C ALA A 109 15.28 14.44 22.09
N ALA A 110 15.62 15.20 23.13
CA ALA A 110 14.67 15.63 24.16
C ALA A 110 13.62 16.61 23.61
N ILE A 111 14.03 17.54 22.74
CA ILE A 111 13.09 18.46 22.08
C ILE A 111 12.14 17.67 21.17
N ALA A 112 12.67 16.72 20.38
CA ALA A 112 11.85 15.89 19.50
C ALA A 112 10.83 15.03 20.26
N THR A 113 11.19 14.46 21.42
CA THR A 113 10.26 13.70 22.25
C THR A 113 9.16 14.58 22.84
N VAL A 114 9.49 15.78 23.32
CA VAL A 114 8.49 16.74 23.84
C VAL A 114 7.53 17.19 22.73
N ILE A 115 8.06 17.57 21.56
CA ILE A 115 7.23 17.97 20.41
C ILE A 115 6.34 16.80 19.97
N GLY A 116 6.90 15.59 19.85
CA GLY A 116 6.14 14.40 19.45
C GLY A 116 5.03 14.04 20.44
N ALA A 117 5.31 14.09 21.74
CA ALA A 117 4.32 13.86 22.79
C ALA A 117 3.22 14.93 22.80
N GLY A 118 3.60 16.21 22.66
CA GLY A 118 2.65 17.32 22.61
C GLY A 118 1.72 17.25 21.40
N LEU A 119 2.28 16.98 20.21
CA LEU A 119 1.49 16.86 18.97
C LEU A 119 0.58 15.64 18.99
N SER A 120 1.06 14.49 19.46
CA SER A 120 0.23 13.28 19.57
C SER A 120 -0.92 13.44 20.56
N PHE A 121 -0.67 14.04 21.72
CA PHE A 121 -1.72 14.34 22.70
C PHE A 121 -2.73 15.37 22.18
N GLY A 122 -2.26 16.45 21.54
CA GLY A 122 -3.10 17.48 20.94
C GLY A 122 -3.97 16.92 19.81
N ALA A 123 -3.39 16.13 18.91
CA ALA A 123 -4.13 15.46 17.83
C ALA A 123 -5.17 14.49 18.38
N TYR A 124 -4.83 13.69 19.40
CA TYR A 124 -5.79 12.79 20.05
C TYR A 124 -6.99 13.55 20.63
N LYS A 125 -6.72 14.64 21.38
CA LYS A 125 -7.78 15.49 21.95
C LYS A 125 -8.64 16.17 20.90
N GLN A 126 -8.07 16.53 19.75
CA GLN A 126 -8.81 17.18 18.67
C GLN A 126 -9.62 16.17 17.84
N HIS A 127 -9.09 14.96 17.68
CA HIS A 127 -9.77 13.84 17.04
C HIS A 127 -11.00 13.41 17.84
N THR A 128 -10.89 13.28 19.18
CA THR A 128 -12.05 12.95 20.02
C THR A 128 -13.15 14.01 20.02
N LYS A 129 -12.80 15.26 19.68
CA LYS A 129 -13.75 16.38 19.51
C LYS A 129 -14.30 16.51 18.09
N GLY A 130 -13.85 15.70 17.14
CA GLY A 130 -14.28 15.78 15.73
C GLY A 130 -13.77 17.01 14.96
N ASN A 131 -12.90 17.83 15.55
CA ASN A 131 -12.48 19.12 14.98
C ASN A 131 -11.08 19.07 14.33
N LEU A 132 -10.65 17.91 13.84
CA LEU A 132 -9.34 17.75 13.21
C LEU A 132 -9.39 18.31 11.79
N SER A 133 -9.04 19.60 11.63
CA SER A 133 -9.00 20.26 10.32
C SER A 133 -7.65 20.05 9.63
N TRP A 134 -7.68 19.83 8.31
CA TRP A 134 -6.49 19.84 7.45
C TRP A 134 -5.74 21.17 7.50
N GLU A 135 -6.43 22.28 7.75
CA GLU A 135 -5.81 23.60 7.93
C GLU A 135 -4.96 23.65 9.20
N LEU A 136 -5.46 23.08 10.31
CA LEU A 136 -4.72 22.98 11.57
C LEU A 136 -3.52 22.04 11.41
N VAL A 137 -3.69 20.93 10.72
CA VAL A 137 -2.58 20.02 10.37
C VAL A 137 -1.54 20.76 9.50
N GLY A 138 -1.98 21.53 8.51
CA GLY A 138 -1.11 22.35 7.66
C GLY A 138 -0.33 23.41 8.44
N LEU A 139 -0.99 24.14 9.33
CA LEU A 139 -0.36 25.15 10.19
C LEU A 139 0.66 24.55 11.15
N THR A 140 0.30 23.45 11.81
CA THR A 140 1.21 22.75 12.73
C THR A 140 2.40 22.14 11.99
N ALA A 141 2.18 21.52 10.83
CA ALA A 141 3.26 21.02 9.98
C ALA A 141 4.17 22.16 9.48
N GLY A 142 3.60 23.30 9.09
CA GLY A 142 4.35 24.49 8.69
C GLY A 142 5.21 25.04 9.84
N ALA A 143 4.65 25.17 11.04
CA ALA A 143 5.37 25.62 12.22
C ALA A 143 6.54 24.68 12.59
N VAL A 144 6.31 23.36 12.55
CA VAL A 144 7.37 22.35 12.77
C VAL A 144 8.43 22.43 11.67
N GLY A 145 8.04 22.67 10.42
CA GLY A 145 8.96 22.87 9.31
C GLY A 145 9.88 24.07 9.52
N VAL A 146 9.34 25.23 9.89
CA VAL A 146 10.13 26.43 10.19
C VAL A 146 11.07 26.17 11.37
N PHE A 147 10.56 25.59 12.46
CA PHE A 147 11.38 25.24 13.62
C PHE A 147 12.55 24.31 13.24
N GLY A 148 12.29 23.28 12.44
CA GLY A 148 13.32 22.35 11.97
C GLY A 148 14.41 23.03 11.12
N THR A 149 14.06 24.02 10.29
CA THR A 149 15.08 24.77 9.54
C THR A 149 15.99 25.57 10.45
N VAL A 150 15.45 26.25 11.47
CA VAL A 150 16.24 27.03 12.44
C VAL A 150 17.12 26.11 13.27
N ASP A 151 16.56 25.02 13.81
CA ASP A 151 17.28 24.02 14.59
C ASP A 151 18.44 23.41 13.80
N TYR A 152 18.26 23.13 12.51
CA TYR A 152 19.33 22.62 11.64
C TYR A 152 20.53 23.56 11.57
N PHE A 153 20.30 24.86 11.34
CA PHE A 153 21.40 25.84 11.23
C PHE A 153 22.12 26.03 12.57
N VAL A 154 21.36 26.12 13.67
CA VAL A 154 21.93 26.23 15.02
C VAL A 154 22.74 25.00 15.38
N SER A 155 22.17 23.81 15.18
CA SER A 155 22.85 22.53 15.42
C SER A 155 24.10 22.39 14.56
N LYS A 156 24.04 22.74 13.27
CA LYS A 156 25.20 22.72 12.37
C LYS A 156 26.32 23.63 12.87
N TRP A 157 25.99 24.84 13.32
CA TRP A 157 26.98 25.76 13.89
C TRP A 157 27.63 25.19 15.16
N PHE A 158 26.83 24.66 16.09
CA PHE A 158 27.36 24.05 17.32
C PHE A 158 28.24 22.83 17.03
N LEU A 159 27.85 21.99 16.08
CA LEU A 159 28.62 20.81 15.68
C LEU A 159 29.92 21.20 14.97
N GLN A 160 29.94 22.26 14.17
CA GLN A 160 31.16 22.71 13.49
C GLN A 160 32.12 23.46 14.43
N ASN A 161 31.60 24.22 15.40
CA ASN A 161 32.41 25.15 16.19
C ASN A 161 32.80 24.62 17.58
N LYS A 162 31.92 23.87 18.25
CA LYS A 162 32.08 23.53 19.69
C LYS A 162 32.00 22.04 20.00
N PHE A 163 31.19 21.27 19.26
CA PHE A 163 30.95 19.85 19.52
C PHE A 163 31.02 19.01 18.24
N PRO A 164 32.23 18.83 17.64
CA PRO A 164 32.38 18.03 16.44
C PRO A 164 31.87 16.59 16.64
N PRO A 165 31.18 16.01 15.63
CA PRO A 165 30.76 14.63 15.70
C PRO A 165 31.98 13.70 15.67
N LYS A 166 31.93 12.63 16.46
CA LYS A 166 32.95 11.58 16.51
C LYS A 166 32.71 10.48 15.49
#